data_AF-A0A3Q7IX75-F1
#
_entry.id   AF-A0A3Q7IX75-F1
#
_cell.length_a   1.000
_cell.length_b   1.000
_cell.length_c   1.000
_cell.angle_alpha   90.00
_cell.angle_beta   90.00
_cell.angle_gamma   90.00
#
_symmetry.space_group_name_H-M   'P 1'
#
loop_
_entity.id
_entity.type
_entity.pdbx_description
1 polymer ?
#
loop_
_entity_poly.entity_id
_entity_poly.type
_entity_poly.pdbx_seq_one_letter_code
_entity_poly.pdbx_strand_id
1 'polypeptide(L)'
;MCMILNQQGQNVICVYVAIGQKVSSVVQVVTTLQERGAIEYTIVVAETADSPSTLQYLAPCIGAALAEYFMYRERHTLIIYDDLSKQAQ
;
A
#
# COMPACT_ATOMS: atom_id res chain seq x y z
N MET A 1 -1.44 4.41 8.41
CA MET A 1 -1.87 5.71 7.84
C MET A 1 -1.06 6.91 8.35
N CYS A 2 -0.96 7.18 9.66
CA CYS A 2 -0.17 8.33 10.18
C CYS A 2 1.31 8.32 9.75
N MET A 3 1.94 7.15 9.61
CA MET A 3 3.31 7.06 9.09
C MET A 3 3.44 7.62 7.66
N ILE A 4 2.49 7.34 6.76
CA ILE A 4 2.55 7.80 5.36
C ILE A 4 2.42 9.32 5.30
N LEU A 5 1.53 9.89 6.11
CA LEU A 5 1.32 11.34 6.19
C LEU A 5 2.52 12.08 6.79
N ASN A 6 3.30 11.42 7.64
CA ASN A 6 4.48 12.02 8.27
C ASN A 6 5.72 12.00 7.36
N GLN A 7 5.67 11.35 6.20
CA GLN A 7 6.77 11.30 5.22
C GLN A 7 6.74 12.44 4.19
N GLN A 8 5.79 13.37 4.31
CA GLN A 8 5.72 14.59 3.51
C GLN A 8 7.08 15.34 3.55
N GLY A 9 7.73 15.48 2.40
CA GLY A 9 9.02 16.16 2.26
C GLY A 9 10.28 15.32 2.57
N GLN A 10 10.14 14.05 2.96
CA GLN A 10 11.30 13.17 3.25
C GLN A 10 11.77 12.35 2.03
N ASN A 11 11.20 12.60 0.85
CA ASN A 11 11.52 11.89 -0.41
C ASN A 11 11.39 10.35 -0.31
N VAL A 12 10.46 9.89 0.54
CA VAL A 12 10.17 8.47 0.77
C VAL A 12 8.95 8.08 -0.06
N ILE A 13 9.06 7.03 -0.88
CA ILE A 13 7.94 6.43 -1.59
C ILE A 13 7.21 5.48 -0.64
N CYS A 14 5.93 5.71 -0.40
CA CYS A 14 5.11 4.83 0.41
C CYS A 14 4.37 3.82 -0.48
N VAL A 15 4.36 2.54 -0.09
CA VAL A 15 3.57 1.49 -0.73
C VAL A 15 2.58 0.97 0.30
N TYR A 16 1.28 1.15 0.05
CA TYR A 16 0.21 0.69 0.92
C TYR A 16 -0.47 -0.51 0.27
N VAL A 17 -0.39 -1.68 0.90
CA VAL A 17 -0.94 -2.94 0.41
C VAL A 17 -2.16 -3.32 1.26
N ALA A 18 -3.34 -3.18 0.69
CA ALA A 18 -4.61 -3.59 1.28
C ALA A 18 -5.03 -4.96 0.73
N ILE A 19 -5.10 -5.96 1.61
CA ILE A 19 -5.39 -7.35 1.24
C ILE A 19 -6.70 -7.78 1.89
N GLY A 20 -7.67 -8.19 1.07
CA GLY A 20 -8.95 -8.67 1.56
C GLY A 20 -9.78 -7.61 2.27
N GLN A 21 -9.52 -6.33 1.99
CA GLN A 21 -10.30 -5.22 2.52
C GLN A 21 -11.56 -4.98 1.68
N LYS A 22 -12.56 -4.31 2.27
CA LYS A 22 -13.72 -3.83 1.52
C LYS A 22 -13.30 -2.70 0.59
N VAL A 23 -13.89 -2.67 -0.61
CA VAL A 23 -13.67 -1.59 -1.58
C VAL A 23 -13.91 -0.22 -0.95
N SER A 24 -14.98 -0.06 -0.17
CA SER A 24 -15.30 1.19 0.52
C SER A 24 -14.22 1.66 1.49
N SER A 25 -13.60 0.73 2.22
CA SER A 25 -12.50 1.04 3.14
C SER A 25 -11.27 1.53 2.40
N VAL A 26 -10.91 0.87 1.29
CA VAL A 26 -9.78 1.28 0.44
C VAL A 26 -10.03 2.66 -0.17
N VAL A 27 -11.24 2.91 -0.69
CA VAL A 27 -11.63 4.21 -1.25
C VAL A 27 -11.49 5.30 -0.19
N GLN A 28 -11.96 5.08 1.03
CA GLN A 28 -11.83 6.06 2.11
C GLN A 28 -10.36 6.37 2.45
N VAL A 29 -9.48 5.37 2.40
CA VAL A 29 -8.03 5.55 2.57
C VAL A 29 -7.45 6.40 1.45
N VAL A 30 -7.74 6.06 0.19
CA VAL A 30 -7.27 6.78 -1.00
C VAL A 30 -7.75 8.23 -0.97
N THR A 31 -9.03 8.47 -0.65
CA THR A 31 -9.59 9.83 -0.53
C THR A 31 -8.85 10.63 0.54
N THR A 32 -8.61 10.04 1.72
CA THR A 32 -7.88 10.73 2.80
C THR A 32 -6.43 11.03 2.40
N LEU A 33 -5.77 10.12 1.68
CA LEU A 33 -4.42 10.36 1.14
C LEU A 33 -4.42 11.47 0.11
N GLN A 34 -5.44 11.54 -0.75
CA GLN A 34 -5.60 12.57 -1.76
C GLN A 34 -5.87 13.94 -1.14
N GLU A 35 -6.80 14.03 -0.18
CA GLU A 35 -7.12 15.28 0.55
C GLU A 35 -5.91 15.85 1.29
N ARG A 36 -5.01 14.99 1.76
CA ARG A 36 -3.79 15.38 2.47
C ARG A 36 -2.57 15.53 1.57
N GLY A 37 -2.72 15.42 0.24
CA GLY A 37 -1.61 15.52 -0.72
C GLY A 37 -0.56 14.41 -0.60
N ALA A 38 -0.92 13.27 0.01
CA ALA A 38 -0.02 12.13 0.21
C ALA A 38 -0.04 11.14 -0.96
N ILE A 39 -1.03 11.25 -1.85
CA ILE A 39 -1.18 10.36 -3.01
C ILE A 39 -0.03 10.50 -4.02
N GLU A 40 0.66 11.66 -4.05
CA GLU A 40 1.74 11.93 -5.00
C GLU A 40 2.99 11.05 -4.79
N TYR A 41 3.22 10.61 -3.55
CA TYR A 41 4.35 9.73 -3.19
C TYR A 41 3.88 8.39 -2.62
N THR A 42 2.59 8.06 -2.74
CA THR A 42 2.02 6.81 -2.22
C THR A 42 1.44 5.97 -3.35
N ILE A 43 1.90 4.72 -3.43
CA ILE A 43 1.35 3.69 -4.32
C ILE A 43 0.41 2.82 -3.49
N VAL A 44 -0.84 2.68 -3.94
CA VAL A 44 -1.86 1.86 -3.28
C VAL A 44 -2.08 0.60 -4.10
N VAL A 45 -1.77 -0.56 -3.50
CA VAL A 45 -2.08 -1.89 -4.03
C VAL A 45 -3.28 -2.40 -3.25
N ALA A 46 -4.38 -2.69 -3.94
CA ALA A 46 -5.62 -3.10 -3.28
C ALA A 46 -6.19 -4.35 -3.94
N GLU A 47 -6.17 -5.46 -3.19
CA GLU A 47 -6.91 -6.67 -3.52
C GLU A 47 -8.12 -6.79 -2.60
N THR A 48 -9.30 -6.86 -3.18
CA THR A 48 -10.55 -6.85 -2.43
C THR A 48 -10.85 -8.23 -1.87
N ALA A 49 -11.71 -8.31 -0.84
CA ALA A 49 -12.17 -9.59 -0.30
C ALA A 49 -12.90 -10.48 -1.33
N ASP A 50 -13.42 -9.88 -2.40
CA ASP A 50 -14.10 -10.58 -3.49
C ASP A 50 -13.13 -11.22 -4.49
N SER A 51 -11.86 -10.80 -4.45
CA SER A 51 -10.81 -11.30 -5.34
C SER A 51 -10.39 -12.72 -4.94
N PRO A 52 -10.05 -13.60 -5.89
CA PRO A 52 -9.65 -14.97 -5.60
C PRO A 52 -8.44 -15.01 -4.64
N SER A 53 -8.40 -16.03 -3.77
CA SER A 53 -7.41 -16.19 -2.71
C SER A 53 -5.97 -16.16 -3.23
N THR A 54 -5.74 -16.63 -4.45
CA THR A 54 -4.44 -16.59 -5.12
C THR A 54 -3.96 -15.15 -5.36
N LEU A 55 -4.84 -14.22 -5.73
CA LEU A 55 -4.47 -12.81 -5.93
C LEU A 55 -4.20 -12.12 -4.60
N GLN A 56 -5.00 -12.43 -3.57
CA GLN A 56 -4.76 -11.92 -2.21
C GLN A 56 -3.39 -12.38 -1.67
N TYR A 57 -2.95 -13.59 -1.99
CA TYR A 57 -1.63 -14.11 -1.63
C TYR A 57 -0.49 -13.45 -2.43
N LEU A 58 -0.75 -13.05 -3.68
CA LEU A 58 0.24 -12.41 -4.55
C LEU A 58 0.40 -10.91 -4.27
N ALA A 59 -0.64 -10.24 -3.76
CA ALA A 59 -0.65 -8.83 -3.43
C ALA A 59 0.56 -8.34 -2.62
N PRO A 60 0.99 -9.00 -1.52
CA PRO A 60 2.16 -8.56 -0.77
C PRO A 60 3.45 -8.73 -1.57
N CYS A 61 3.56 -9.77 -2.40
CA CYS A 61 4.71 -9.95 -3.30
C CYS A 61 4.78 -8.82 -4.35
N ILE A 62 3.64 -8.40 -4.91
CA ILE A 62 3.58 -7.28 -5.85
C ILE A 62 3.98 -5.97 -5.15
N GLY A 63 3.45 -5.73 -3.94
CA GLY A 63 3.84 -4.57 -3.14
C GLY A 63 5.34 -4.53 -2.84
N ALA A 64 5.92 -5.66 -2.44
CA ALA A 64 7.35 -5.79 -2.19
C ALA A 64 8.18 -5.53 -3.45
N ALA A 65 7.81 -6.11 -4.59
CA ALA A 65 8.51 -5.90 -5.86
C ALA A 65 8.48 -4.42 -6.31
N LEU A 66 7.36 -3.73 -6.09
CA LEU A 66 7.25 -2.30 -6.34
C LEU A 66 8.17 -1.51 -5.41
N ALA A 67 8.17 -1.81 -4.11
CA ALA A 67 9.06 -1.16 -3.16
C ALA A 67 10.54 -1.41 -3.50
N GLU A 68 10.91 -2.65 -3.82
CA GLU A 68 12.27 -3.00 -4.24
C GLU A 68 12.69 -2.23 -5.49
N TYR A 69 11.82 -2.07 -6.49
CA TYR A 69 12.12 -1.29 -7.68
C TYR A 69 12.55 0.15 -7.36
N PHE A 70 11.89 0.80 -6.40
CA PHE A 70 12.28 2.15 -5.95
C PHE A 70 13.53 2.11 -5.07
N MET A 71 13.71 1.07 -4.25
CA MET A 71 14.90 0.86 -3.43
C MET A 71 16.17 0.73 -4.30
N TYR A 72 16.10 -0.04 -5.39
CA TYR A 72 17.21 -0.19 -6.36
C TYR A 72 17.55 1.11 -7.10
N ARG A 73 16.66 2.11 -7.07
CA ARG A 73 16.89 3.44 -7.65
C ARG A 73 17.33 4.47 -6.60
N GLU A 74 17.90 3.99 -5.49
CA GLU A 74 18.41 4.82 -4.39
C GLU A 74 17.35 5.70 -3.74
N ARG A 75 16.07 5.30 -3.82
CA ARG A 75 14.96 5.99 -3.13
C ARG A 75 14.64 5.26 -1.83
N HIS A 76 14.33 6.03 -0.79
CA HIS A 76 13.80 5.45 0.44
C HIS A 76 12.37 4.99 0.21
N THR A 77 12.05 3.78 0.67
CA THR A 77 10.74 3.17 0.46
C THR A 77 10.17 2.68 1.77
N LEU A 78 8.89 2.98 2.01
CA LEU A 78 8.15 2.50 3.16
C LEU A 78 7.00 1.63 2.67
N ILE A 79 7.03 0.33 2.96
CA ILE A 79 5.93 -0.57 2.67
C ILE A 79 5.07 -0.81 3.91
N ILE A 80 3.76 -0.71 3.77
CA ILE A 80 2.77 -0.97 4.82
C ILE A 80 1.79 -2.01 4.30
N TYR A 81 1.69 -3.11 5.03
CA TYR A 81 0.67 -4.13 4.81
C TYR A 81 -0.45 -3.88 5.83
N ASP A 82 -1.66 -3.65 5.35
CA ASP A 82 -2.80 -3.30 6.22
C ASP A 82 -3.34 -4.52 6.98
N ASP A 83 -3.27 -5.72 6.38
CA ASP A 83 -3.66 -6.95 7.03
C ASP A 83 -2.86 -8.15 6.47
N LEU A 84 -1.91 -8.66 7.26
CA LEU A 84 -1.18 -9.91 6.99
C LEU A 84 -1.90 -11.14 7.54
N SER A 85 -2.95 -10.96 8.35
CA SER A 85 -3.64 -12.05 9.05
C SER A 85 -4.37 -12.98 8.07
N LYS A 86 -4.80 -12.44 6.92
CA LYS A 86 -5.41 -13.22 5.83
C LYS A 86 -4.41 -13.99 4.98
N GLN A 87 -3.12 -13.65 5.03
CA GLN A 87 -2.07 -14.43 4.37
C GLN A 87 -1.73 -15.72 5.15
N ALA A 88 -2.10 -15.77 6.44
CA ALA A 88 -1.86 -16.89 7.33
C ALA A 88 -3.00 -17.93 7.36
N GLN A 89 -4.10 -17.71 6.62
CA GLN A 89 -5.32 -18.53 6.70
C GLN A 89 -5.62 -19.28 5.41
#